data_AF-A0A966QEY1-F1
#
_entry.id   AF-A0A966QEY1-F1
#
_cell.length_a   1.000
_cell.length_b   1.000
_cell.length_c   1.000
_cell.angle_alpha   90.00
_cell.angle_beta   90.00
_cell.angle_gamma   90.00
#
_symmetry.space_group_name_H-M   'P 1'
#
loop_
_entity.id
_entity.type
_entity.pdbx_description
1 polymer ?
#
loop_
_entity_poly.entity_id
_entity_poly.type
_entity_poly.pdbx_seq_one_letter_code
_entity_poly.pdbx_strand_id
1 'polypeptide(L)'
;GVVIGETAVIGDDVMVYHDVTLGSRTFTEGKRHPTIGNDVVIGAGARVIGNITVGQGARISANSVVVKDLPARTNQDEGEFFVI
;
A
#
# COMPACT_ATOMS: atom_id res chain seq x y z
N GLY A 1 11.29 8.53 4.09
CA GLY A 1 12.02 7.33 3.61
C GLY A 1 11.06 6.16 3.53
N VAL A 2 11.43 5.02 2.96
CA VAL A 2 10.49 3.88 2.86
C VAL A 2 10.34 3.18 4.21
N VAL A 3 9.09 2.90 4.62
CA VAL A 3 8.74 2.17 5.85
C VAL A 3 7.98 0.90 5.50
N ILE A 4 8.52 -0.25 5.91
CA ILE A 4 7.90 -1.57 5.73
C ILE A 4 7.67 -2.18 7.11
N GLY A 5 6.41 -2.43 7.45
CA GLY A 5 6.05 -3.01 8.73
C GLY A 5 6.32 -4.50 8.86
N GLU A 6 6.42 -4.97 10.10
CA GLU A 6 6.84 -6.33 10.49
C GLU A 6 6.15 -7.47 9.73
N THR A 7 4.84 -7.35 9.50
CA THR A 7 4.01 -8.41 8.89
C THR A 7 3.59 -8.11 7.47
N ALA A 8 4.24 -7.13 6.83
CA ALA A 8 3.99 -6.81 5.44
C ALA A 8 4.43 -7.98 4.56
N VAL A 9 3.66 -8.26 3.50
CA VAL A 9 4.05 -9.23 2.46
C VAL A 9 4.13 -8.44 1.17
N ILE A 10 5.23 -8.59 0.44
CA ILE A 10 5.47 -7.91 -0.83
C ILE A 10 5.78 -9.00 -1.85
N GLY A 11 4.99 -9.02 -2.93
CA GLY A 11 5.19 -9.93 -4.05
C GLY A 11 6.35 -9.53 -4.94
N ASP A 12 6.43 -10.19 -6.10
CA ASP A 12 7.51 -10.00 -7.07
C ASP A 12 7.28 -8.73 -7.91
N ASP A 13 8.38 -8.12 -8.37
CA ASP A 13 8.38 -6.98 -9.30
C ASP A 13 7.55 -5.77 -8.82
N VAL A 14 7.47 -5.57 -7.50
CA VAL A 14 6.81 -4.41 -6.89
C VAL A 14 7.74 -3.19 -6.93
N MET A 15 7.22 -2.08 -7.43
CA MET A 15 7.90 -0.78 -7.41
C MET A 15 7.41 0.06 -6.23
N VAL A 16 8.32 0.37 -5.30
CA VAL A 16 8.06 1.21 -4.13
C VAL A 16 8.85 2.52 -4.25
N TYR A 17 8.15 3.63 -4.45
CA TYR A 17 8.77 4.95 -4.52
C TYR A 17 9.16 5.49 -3.13
N HIS A 18 9.88 6.62 -3.11
CA HIS A 18 10.30 7.27 -1.88
C HIS A 18 9.10 7.62 -0.97
N ASP A 19 9.34 7.56 0.34
CA ASP A 19 8.38 7.97 1.37
C ASP A 19 7.09 7.14 1.47
N VAL A 20 7.07 5.96 0.83
CA VAL A 20 5.97 5.01 0.99
C VAL A 20 5.97 4.39 2.40
N THR A 21 4.78 4.19 2.95
CA THR A 21 4.56 3.46 4.21
C THR A 21 3.63 2.27 4.02
N LEU A 22 4.09 1.06 4.36
CA LEU A 22 3.28 -0.14 4.52
C LEU A 22 3.05 -0.39 6.02
N GLY A 23 2.02 0.25 6.55
CA GLY A 23 1.81 0.44 7.99
C GLY A 23 0.66 -0.37 8.58
N SER A 24 0.59 -0.41 9.90
CA SER A 24 -0.53 -0.99 10.65
C SER A 24 -1.50 0.09 11.13
N ARG A 25 -2.76 -0.30 11.39
CA ARG A 25 -3.73 0.52 12.15
C ARG A 25 -3.67 0.26 13.64
N THR A 26 -3.22 -0.92 14.03
CA THR A 26 -3.27 -1.43 15.41
C THR A 26 -1.89 -1.83 15.88
N PHE A 27 -1.70 -1.85 17.20
CA PHE A 27 -0.48 -2.34 17.84
C PHE A 27 -0.61 -3.79 18.33
N THR A 28 -1.64 -4.51 17.86
CA THR A 28 -1.89 -5.90 18.23
C THR A 28 -0.88 -6.83 17.57
N GLU A 29 -0.54 -7.94 18.21
CA GLU A 29 0.28 -8.98 17.60
C GLU A 29 -0.44 -9.64 16.41
N GLY A 30 0.34 -10.25 15.52
CA GLY A 30 -0.17 -10.94 14.33
C GLY A 30 -0.22 -10.08 13.06
N LYS A 31 -0.90 -10.61 12.03
CA LYS A 31 -0.99 -10.01 10.69
C LYS A 31 -1.80 -8.71 10.73
N ARG A 32 -1.11 -7.59 10.48
CA ARG A 32 -1.65 -6.22 10.66
C ARG A 32 -1.16 -5.20 9.64
N HIS A 33 -0.17 -5.60 8.83
CA HIS A 33 0.37 -4.80 7.73
C HIS A 33 -0.12 -5.34 6.38
N PRO A 34 -0.01 -4.55 5.30
CA PRO A 34 -0.57 -4.91 4.01
C PRO A 34 0.04 -6.17 3.38
N THR A 35 -0.69 -6.74 2.43
CA THR A 35 -0.19 -7.73 1.46
C THR A 35 -0.23 -7.09 0.08
N ILE A 36 0.93 -6.95 -0.54
CA ILE A 36 1.10 -6.35 -1.87
C ILE A 36 1.32 -7.49 -2.87
N GLY A 37 0.45 -7.58 -3.88
CA GLY A 37 0.58 -8.54 -4.97
C GLY A 37 1.70 -8.17 -5.95
N ASN A 38 1.95 -9.07 -6.90
CA ASN A 38 3.01 -8.90 -7.89
C ASN A 38 2.74 -7.70 -8.82
N ASP A 39 3.78 -7.17 -9.48
CA ASP A 39 3.67 -6.10 -10.49
C ASP A 39 2.99 -4.80 -9.99
N VAL A 40 2.91 -4.59 -8.68
CA VAL A 40 2.26 -3.40 -8.10
C VAL A 40 3.20 -2.20 -8.16
N VAL A 41 2.65 -1.03 -8.47
CA VAL A 41 3.37 0.25 -8.39
C VAL A 41 2.78 1.10 -7.28
N ILE A 42 3.62 1.52 -6.33
CA ILE A 42 3.21 2.35 -5.18
C ILE A 42 3.89 3.72 -5.29
N GLY A 43 3.13 4.73 -5.70
CA GLY A 43 3.58 6.10 -5.89
C GLY A 43 4.20 6.74 -4.64
N ALA A 44 5.04 7.75 -4.86
CA ALA A 44 5.78 8.42 -3.78
C ALA A 44 4.84 8.96 -2.69
N GLY A 45 5.25 8.85 -1.43
CA GLY A 45 4.47 9.34 -0.28
C GLY A 45 3.18 8.57 0.04
N ALA A 46 2.84 7.52 -0.73
CA ALA A 46 1.62 6.76 -0.49
C ALA A 46 1.68 5.95 0.82
N ARG A 47 0.55 5.83 1.50
CA ARG A 47 0.39 5.15 2.78
C ARG A 47 -0.63 4.02 2.62
N VAL A 48 -0.17 2.77 2.71
CA VAL A 48 -1.03 1.57 2.65
C VAL A 48 -1.13 1.02 4.07
N ILE A 49 -2.32 1.09 4.67
CA ILE A 49 -2.48 1.00 6.13
C ILE A 49 -3.46 -0.10 6.54
N GLY A 50 -2.96 -1.09 7.29
CA GLY A 50 -3.72 -2.19 7.88
C GLY A 50 -3.51 -3.53 7.18
N ASN A 51 -4.16 -4.58 7.70
CA ASN A 51 -4.21 -5.90 7.07
C ASN A 51 -5.17 -5.87 5.87
N ILE A 52 -4.72 -5.27 4.78
CA ILE A 52 -5.43 -5.16 3.51
C ILE A 52 -4.61 -5.76 2.38
N THR A 53 -5.27 -6.10 1.27
CA THR A 53 -4.64 -6.66 0.08
C THR A 53 -4.65 -5.65 -1.06
N VAL A 54 -3.49 -5.46 -1.69
CA VAL A 54 -3.35 -4.74 -2.96
C VAL A 54 -3.14 -5.78 -4.05
N GLY A 55 -4.14 -5.97 -4.91
CA GLY A 55 -4.11 -7.00 -5.94
C GLY A 55 -3.01 -6.80 -6.99
N GLN A 56 -2.62 -7.90 -7.64
CA GLN A 56 -1.56 -7.91 -8.65
C GLN A 56 -1.79 -6.84 -9.73
N GLY A 57 -0.72 -6.14 -10.12
CA GLY A 57 -0.73 -5.15 -11.19
C GLY A 57 -1.50 -3.87 -10.87
N ALA A 58 -1.94 -3.68 -9.62
CA ALA A 58 -2.56 -2.45 -9.19
C ALA A 58 -1.54 -1.30 -9.15
N ARG A 59 -2.02 -0.08 -9.35
CA ARG A 59 -1.21 1.15 -9.28
C ARG A 59 -1.81 2.07 -8.24
N ILE A 60 -0.99 2.55 -7.30
CA ILE A 60 -1.38 3.49 -6.26
C ILE A 60 -0.76 4.85 -6.59
N SER A 61 -1.60 5.89 -6.69
CA SER A 61 -1.17 7.26 -6.93
C SER A 61 -0.30 7.80 -5.79
N ALA A 62 0.56 8.78 -6.11
CA ALA A 62 1.38 9.45 -5.11
C ALA A 62 0.51 10.07 -4.00
N ASN A 63 1.02 10.11 -2.77
CA ASN A 63 0.37 10.64 -1.57
C ASN A 63 -0.99 9.99 -1.20
N SER A 64 -1.42 8.94 -1.90
CA SER A 64 -2.68 8.25 -1.59
C SER A 64 -2.64 7.53 -0.25
N VAL A 65 -3.76 7.56 0.49
CA VAL A 65 -3.96 6.77 1.71
C VAL A 65 -4.91 5.62 1.43
N VAL A 66 -4.36 4.41 1.32
CA VAL A 66 -5.10 3.19 1.01
C VAL A 66 -5.43 2.43 2.28
N VAL A 67 -6.73 2.26 2.51
CA VAL A 67 -7.30 1.81 3.78
C VAL A 67 -8.30 0.66 3.62
N LYS A 68 -8.52 0.21 2.38
CA LYS A 68 -9.40 -0.89 1.97
C LYS A 68 -8.68 -1.71 0.90
N ASP A 69 -9.11 -2.93 0.71
CA ASP A 69 -8.56 -3.80 -0.34
C ASP A 69 -8.69 -3.15 -1.73
N LEU A 70 -7.64 -3.30 -2.53
CA LEU A 70 -7.61 -2.85 -3.92
C LEU A 70 -7.66 -4.07 -4.84
N PRO A 71 -8.63 -4.15 -5.77
CA PRO A 71 -8.68 -5.24 -6.75
C PRO A 71 -7.46 -5.23 -7.68
N ALA A 72 -7.11 -6.41 -8.19
CA ALA A 72 -6.03 -6.56 -9.17
C ALA A 72 -6.27 -5.69 -10.41
N ARG A 73 -5.17 -5.19 -11.00
CA ARG A 73 -5.16 -4.37 -12.23
C ARG A 73 -6.05 -3.12 -12.15
N THR A 74 -6.24 -2.59 -10.95
CA THR A 74 -6.94 -1.32 -10.72
C THR A 74 -5.93 -0.18 -10.60
N ASN A 75 -6.26 0.98 -11.15
CA ASN A 75 -5.56 2.20 -10.80
C ASN A 75 -6.33 2.87 -9.66
N GLN A 76 -5.70 2.97 -8.49
CA GLN A 76 -6.17 3.81 -7.42
C GLN A 76 -5.76 5.25 -7.77
N ASP A 77 -6.59 5.85 -8.61
CA ASP A 77 -6.55 7.25 -8.99
C ASP A 77 -7.46 8.05 -8.04
N GLU A 78 -7.13 9.32 -7.79
CA GLU A 78 -7.76 10.10 -6.74
C GLU A 78 -9.30 10.20 -6.88
N GLY A 79 -9.97 9.79 -5.81
CA GLY A 79 -11.31 10.24 -5.46
C GLY A 79 -11.29 10.81 -4.05
N GLU A 80 -11.34 12.14 -3.96
CA GLU A 80 -11.95 12.94 -2.87
C GLU A 80 -11.20 13.27 -1.56
N PHE A 81 -9.95 12.90 -1.28
CA PHE A 81 -9.29 13.44 -0.06
C PHE A 81 -7.80 13.73 -0.22
N PHE A 82 -7.52 15.02 -0.47
CA PHE A 82 -6.23 15.66 -0.22
C PHE A 82 -5.83 15.48 1.24
N VAL A 83 -4.66 14.91 1.50
CA VAL A 83 -3.92 15.16 2.74
C VAL A 83 -2.47 15.42 2.36
N ILE A 84 -2.08 16.67 2.59
CA ILE A 84 -0.72 17.24 2.55
C ILE A 84 0.35 16.33 3.14
#